data_AF-A0A7C1C5E3-F1
#
_entry.id   AF-A0A7C1C5E3-F1
#
_cell.length_a   1.000
_cell.length_b   1.000
_cell.length_c   1.000
_cell.angle_alpha   90.00
_cell.angle_beta   90.00
_cell.angle_gamma   90.00
#
_symmetry.space_group_name_H-M   'P 1'
#
loop_
_entity.id
_entity.type
_entity.pdbx_description
1 polymer ?
#
loop_
_entity_poly.entity_id
_entity_poly.type
_entity_poly.pdbx_seq_one_letter_code
_entity_poly.pdbx_strand_id
1 'polypeptide(L)' 'MKAPKPQLYLKDFYKCDPDSKPRVIKNVANELVREGELMYWSSGSTTMYARPDRIKNEEGAQGVND' A
#
# COMPACT_ATOMS: atom_id res chain seq x y z
N MET A 1 23.49 3.16 2.87
CA MET A 1 22.12 3.37 3.37
C MET A 1 21.17 2.58 2.50
N LYS A 2 20.36 1.68 3.08
CA LYS A 2 19.32 0.96 2.33
C LYS A 2 18.19 1.95 2.01
N ALA A 3 17.70 1.99 0.77
CA ALA A 3 16.58 2.86 0.42
C ALA A 3 15.37 2.52 1.32
N PRO A 4 14.55 3.51 1.72
CA PRO A 4 13.33 3.22 2.46
C PRO A 4 12.45 2.27 1.64
N LYS A 5 11.82 1.32 2.33
CA LYS A 5 10.96 0.33 1.66
C LYS A 5 9.89 1.04 0.83
N PRO A 6 9.61 0.57 -0.38
CA PRO A 6 8.62 1.21 -1.25
C PRO A 6 7.18 1.03 -0.73
N GLN A 7 6.95 -0.01 0.07
CA GLN A 7 5.68 -0.34 0.70
C GLN A 7 5.42 0.54 1.92
N LEU A 8 4.25 1.15 1.98
CA LEU A 8 3.78 1.97 3.09
C LEU A 8 2.67 1.25 3.85
N TYR A 9 2.61 1.41 5.17
CA TYR A 9 1.49 0.86 5.93
C TYR A 9 0.23 1.70 5.71
N LEU A 10 -0.95 1.08 5.79
CA LEU A 10 -2.23 1.81 5.68
C LEU A 10 -2.32 3.01 6.64
N LYS A 11 -1.76 2.89 7.85
CA LYS A 11 -1.73 3.99 8.84
C LYS A 11 -0.94 5.23 8.38
N ASP A 12 0.00 5.05 7.45
CA ASP A 12 0.76 6.18 6.90
C ASP A 12 -0.09 7.01 5.93
N PHE A 13 -1.11 6.42 5.31
CA PHE A 13 -2.06 7.12 4.44
C PHE A 13 -2.94 8.08 5.25
N TYR A 14 -3.27 7.70 6.50
CA TYR A 14 -4.03 8.55 7.41
C TYR A 14 -3.30 9.85 7.76
N LYS A 15 -1.96 9.87 7.63
CA LYS A 15 -1.18 11.09 7.85
C LYS A 15 -1.29 12.07 6.68
N CYS A 16 -1.62 11.59 5.49
CA CYS A 16 -1.79 12.42 4.29
C CYS A 16 -3.17 13.08 4.24
N ASP A 17 -4.18 12.43 4.80
CA ASP A 17 -5.55 12.94 4.92
C ASP A 17 -6.09 12.63 6.33
N PRO A 18 -5.76 13.46 7.34
CA PRO A 18 -6.15 13.22 8.72
C PRO A 18 -7.64 13.48 9.00
N ASP A 19 -8.32 14.20 8.12
CA ASP A 19 -9.75 14.54 8.26
C ASP A 19 -10.66 13.41 7.79
N SER A 20 -10.18 12.60 6.84
CA SER A 20 -10.90 11.41 6.38
C SER A 20 -10.92 10.29 7.41
N LYS A 21 -12.08 9.63 7.51
CA LYS A 21 -12.22 8.43 8.37
C LYS A 21 -11.29 7.31 7.86
N PRO A 22 -10.62 6.55 8.74
CA PRO A 22 -9.74 5.44 8.36
C PRO A 22 -10.37 4.43 7.39
N ARG A 23 -11.68 4.20 7.52
CA ARG A 23 -12.44 3.31 6.62
C ARG A 23 -12.51 3.84 5.18
N VAL A 24 -12.64 5.16 5.00
CA VAL A 24 -12.70 5.78 3.67
C VAL A 24 -11.35 5.60 2.98
N ILE A 25 -10.26 5.91 3.68
CA ILE A 25 -8.89 5.76 3.14
C ILE A 25 -8.60 4.30 2.77
N LYS A 26 -9.03 3.35 3.62
CA LYS A 26 -8.90 1.91 3.32
C LYS A 26 -9.68 1.52 2.06
N ASN A 27 -10.91 2.01 1.90
CA ASN A 27 -11.73 1.69 0.74
C ASN A 27 -11.09 2.22 -0.55
N VAL A 28 -10.62 3.46 -0.54
CA VAL A 28 -9.92 4.07 -1.69
C VAL A 28 -8.65 3.30 -2.03
N ALA A 29 -7.82 2.95 -1.04
CA ALA A 29 -6.61 2.16 -1.27
C ALA A 29 -6.93 0.79 -1.90
N ASN A 30 -8.02 0.14 -1.47
CA ASN A 30 -8.47 -1.12 -2.06
C ASN A 30 -9.05 -0.97 -3.47
N GLU A 31 -9.75 0.14 -3.76
CA GLU A 31 -10.21 0.46 -5.11
C GLU A 31 -9.03 0.66 -6.06
N LEU A 32 -8.00 1.38 -5.62
CA LEU A 32 -6.75 1.53 -6.38
C LEU A 32 -6.02 0.21 -6.60
N VAL A 33 -6.18 -0.78 -5.72
CA VAL A 33 -5.66 -2.15 -5.97
C VAL A 33 -6.45 -2.84 -7.09
N ARG A 34 -7.78 -2.74 -7.07
CA ARG A 34 -8.63 -3.29 -8.14
C ARG A 34 -8.39 -2.63 -9.49
N GLU A 35 -8.02 -1.35 -9.49
CA GLU A 35 -7.64 -0.60 -10.68
C GLU A 35 -6.21 -0.91 -11.15
N GLY A 36 -5.42 -1.66 -10.36
CA GLY A 36 -4.03 -2.01 -10.65
C GLY A 36 -3.01 -0.88 -10.36
N GLU A 37 -3.47 0.23 -9.78
CA GLU A 37 -2.64 1.40 -9.43
C GLU A 37 -1.79 1.16 -8.17
N LEU A 38 -2.26 0.31 -7.26
CA LEU A 38 -1.55 -0.09 -6.05
C LEU A 38 -1.46 -1.61 -5.93
N MET A 39 -0.34 -2.11 -5.44
CA MET A 39 -0.20 -3.49 -4.99
C MET A 39 -0.48 -3.58 -3.49
N TYR A 40 -1.01 -4.73 -3.06
CA TYR A 40 -1.36 -5.01 -1.67
C TYR A 40 -0.55 -6.16 -1.07
N TRP A 41 -0.16 -6.02 0.20
CA TRP A 41 0.40 -7.10 1.02
C TRP A 41 -0.24 -7.16 2.41
N SER A 42 -0.45 -8.38 2.90
CA SER A 42 -0.69 -8.63 4.32
C SER A 42 0.64 -8.69 5.07
N SER A 43 0.78 -7.89 6.12
CA SER A 43 1.95 -7.88 7.00
C SER A 43 1.50 -8.11 8.44
N GLY A 44 1.17 -9.36 8.78
CA GLY A 44 0.72 -9.74 10.12
C GLY A 44 -0.63 -9.09 10.46
N SER A 45 -0.65 -8.22 11.48
CA SER A 45 -1.86 -7.50 11.93
C SER A 45 -2.20 -6.26 11.11
N THR A 46 -1.39 -5.92 10.10
CA THR A 46 -1.57 -4.70 9.29
C THR A 46 -1.44 -4.98 7.80
N THR A 47 -1.75 -3.97 7.01
CA THR A 47 -1.75 -4.03 5.54
C THR A 47 -0.80 -2.99 4.98
N MET A 48 -0.17 -3.33 3.86
CA MET A 48 0.77 -2.46 3.17
C MET A 48 0.37 -2.27 1.71
N TYR A 49 0.67 -1.10 1.18
CA TYR A 49 0.41 -0.72 -0.20
C TYR A 49 1.65 -0.08 -0.81
N ALA A 50 1.84 -0.26 -2.11
CA ALA A 50 2.90 0.38 -2.88
C ALA A 50 2.43 0.57 -4.32
N ARG A 51 2.92 1.60 -5.01
CA ARG A 51 2.75 1.64 -6.46
C ARG A 51 3.63 0.57 -7.12
N PRO A 52 3.13 -0.15 -8.16
CA PRO A 52 3.89 -1.17 -8.86
C PRO A 52 5.27 -0.70 -9.34
N ASP A 53 5.37 0.54 -9.83
CA ASP A 53 6.60 1.14 -10.36
C ASP A 53 7.69 1.39 -9.31
N ARG A 54 7.32 1.46 -8.03
CA ARG A 54 8.27 1.66 -6.92
C ARG A 54 8.85 0.36 -6.40
N ILE A 55 8.28 -0.79 -6.77
CA ILE A 55 8.75 -2.10 -6.33
C ILE A 55 9.92 -2.49 -7.21
N LYS A 56 11.14 -2.38 -6.67
CA LYS A 56 12.31 -2.96 -7.32
C LYS A 56 12.32 -4.46 -7.03
N ASN A 57 12.66 -5.27 -8.05
CA ASN A 57 12.63 -6.75 -8.10
C ASN A 57 13.39 -7.51 -6.98
N GLU A 58 13.85 -6.85 -5.93
CA GLU A 58 14.62 -7.41 -4.82
C GLU A 58 13.75 -7.85 -3.62
N GLU A 59 12.54 -7.30 -3.44
CA GLU A 59 11.57 -7.80 -2.45
C GLU A 59 10.39 -8.42 -3.22
N GLY A 60 10.25 -9.75 -3.10
CA GLY A 60 9.39 -10.61 -3.90
C GLY A 60 8.06 -9.98 -4.32
N ALA A 61 7.76 -10.10 -5.61
CA ALA A 61 6.51 -9.72 -6.27
C ALA A 61 5.32 -10.59 -5.80
N GLN A 62 5.11 -10.69 -4.48
CA GLN A 62 4.01 -11.42 -3.83
C GLN A 62 2.85 -10.49 -3.47
N GLY A 63 2.80 -9.28 -4.06
CA GLY A 63 1.66 -8.41 -3.89
C GLY A 63 0.54 -8.87 -4.82
N VAL A 64 -0.70 -8.83 -4.33
CA VAL A 64 -1.86 -9.18 -5.15
C VAL A 64 -2.30 -7.95 -5.93
N ASN A 65 -2.37 -8.09 -7.25
CA ASN A 65 -3.09 -7.23 -8.19
C ASN A 65 -4.03 -8.17 -8.93
N ASP A 66 -5.23 -8.38 -8.38
CA ASP A 66 -6.26 -9.22 -8.98
C ASP A 66 -7.31 -8.32 -9.64
#